data_AF-A0AAU6WKR4-F1
#
_entry.id   AF-A0AAU6WKR4-F1
#
_cell.length_a   1.000
_cell.length_b   1.000
_cell.length_c   1.000
_cell.angle_alpha   90.00
_cell.angle_beta   90.00
_cell.angle_gamma   90.00
#
_symmetry.space_group_name_H-M   'P 1'
#
loop_
_entity.id
_entity.type
_entity.pdbx_description
1 polymer ?
#
loop_
_entity_poly.entity_id
_entity_poly.type
_entity_poly.pdbx_seq_one_letter_code
_entity_poly.pdbx_strand_id
1 'polypeptide(L)'
;MLFTLSKNDIAYIPDELLTDEQILEINWNDKKEIIPKLFVVKEMTPSRNEIVFQHLYKSDSIRVNGDEAENILNTEKLEEQIKYGDTNMWKRCIKVEIDKLGKGIKPYWEK
;
A
#
# COMPACT_ATOMS: atom_id res chain seq x y z
N MET A 1 14.86 1.84 4.88
CA MET A 1 13.92 1.88 6.03
C MET A 1 13.02 0.68 5.90
N LEU A 2 12.92 -0.18 6.92
CA LEU A 2 12.02 -1.34 6.87
C LEU A 2 10.63 -0.88 7.32
N PHE A 3 9.59 -1.19 6.58
CA PHE A 3 8.21 -0.93 7.00
C PHE A 3 7.41 -2.22 7.05
N THR A 4 6.54 -2.32 8.03
CA THR A 4 5.69 -3.49 8.19
C THR A 4 4.28 -3.13 7.75
N LEU A 5 3.75 -3.91 6.83
CA LEU A 5 2.34 -3.85 6.44
C LEU A 5 1.58 -4.91 7.24
N SER A 6 0.43 -4.56 7.78
CA SER A 6 -0.37 -5.43 8.64
C SER A 6 -1.85 -5.32 8.29
N LYS A 7 -2.62 -6.31 8.73
CA LYS A 7 -4.09 -6.28 8.58
C LYS A 7 -4.64 -4.98 9.17
N ASN A 8 -5.56 -4.36 8.43
CA ASN A 8 -6.18 -3.05 8.66
C ASN A 8 -5.28 -1.82 8.44
N ASP A 9 -4.03 -1.98 8.05
CA ASP A 9 -3.26 -0.84 7.54
C ASP A 9 -3.89 -0.31 6.26
N ILE A 10 -3.69 0.98 6.03
CA ILE A 10 -4.12 1.65 4.80
C ILE A 10 -2.90 1.85 3.92
N ALA A 11 -3.04 1.50 2.65
CA ALA A 11 -2.03 1.67 1.62
C ALA A 11 -2.59 2.52 0.48
N TYR A 12 -1.76 3.42 -0.02
CA TYR A 12 -1.89 4.03 -1.32
C TYR A 12 -1.21 3.13 -2.36
N ILE A 13 -1.97 2.68 -3.35
CA ILE A 13 -1.51 1.79 -4.41
C ILE A 13 -1.67 2.55 -5.74
N PRO A 14 -0.59 3.13 -6.28
CA PRO A 14 -0.62 3.81 -7.58
C PRO A 14 -0.82 2.83 -8.74
N ASP A 15 -1.31 3.34 -9.87
CA ASP A 15 -1.50 2.54 -11.10
C ASP A 15 -0.15 2.12 -11.72
N GLU A 16 0.93 2.83 -11.40
CA GLU A 16 2.27 2.64 -11.95
C GLU A 16 3.34 2.66 -10.85
N LEU A 17 4.55 2.17 -11.18
CA LEU A 17 5.71 2.26 -10.29
C LEU A 17 6.22 3.70 -10.24
N LEU A 18 6.20 4.33 -9.07
CA LEU A 18 6.65 5.71 -8.91
C LEU A 18 8.18 5.81 -8.74
N THR A 19 8.78 6.90 -9.19
CA THR A 19 10.15 7.28 -8.81
C THR A 19 10.17 7.98 -7.45
N ASP A 20 11.35 8.16 -6.87
CA ASP A 20 11.48 8.85 -5.58
C ASP A 20 11.03 10.32 -5.68
N GLU A 21 11.31 10.99 -6.81
CA GLU A 21 10.83 12.33 -7.10
C GLU A 21 9.29 12.37 -7.19
N GLN A 22 8.68 11.42 -7.89
CA GLN A 22 7.23 11.36 -8.01
C GLN A 22 6.55 11.15 -6.66
N ILE A 23 7.14 10.34 -5.76
CA ILE A 23 6.62 10.15 -4.40
C ILE A 23 6.65 11.46 -3.60
N LEU A 24 7.73 12.24 -3.72
CA LEU A 24 7.87 13.53 -3.03
C LEU A 24 6.91 14.59 -3.56
N GLU A 25 6.51 14.48 -4.83
CA GLU A 25 5.58 15.40 -5.49
C GLU A 25 4.09 15.05 -5.26
N ILE A 26 3.78 13.92 -4.62
CA ILE A 26 2.38 13.53 -4.33
C ILE A 26 1.71 14.62 -3.48
N ASN A 27 0.67 15.23 -4.03
CA ASN A 27 -0.19 16.13 -3.27
C ASN A 27 -1.22 15.33 -2.46
N TRP A 28 -0.86 14.94 -1.24
CA TRP A 28 -1.73 14.21 -0.33
C TRP A 28 -3.05 14.91 0.04
N ASN A 29 -3.15 16.22 -0.23
CA ASN A 29 -4.39 16.99 -0.02
C ASN A 29 -5.36 16.90 -1.20
N ASP A 30 -4.93 16.44 -2.38
CA ASP A 30 -5.83 16.21 -3.51
C ASP A 30 -6.61 14.91 -3.32
N LYS A 31 -7.72 15.02 -2.59
CA LYS A 31 -8.58 13.87 -2.29
C LYS A 31 -9.14 13.20 -3.54
N LYS A 32 -9.33 13.91 -4.64
CA LYS A 32 -9.87 13.31 -5.87
C LYS A 32 -8.88 12.34 -6.48
N GLU A 33 -7.60 12.64 -6.36
CA GLU A 33 -6.52 11.78 -6.84
C GLU A 33 -6.18 10.67 -5.85
N ILE A 34 -6.15 10.97 -4.55
CA ILE A 34 -5.70 10.03 -3.52
C ILE A 34 -6.75 8.96 -3.20
N ILE A 35 -8.01 9.35 -2.95
CA ILE A 35 -9.06 8.44 -2.47
C ILE A 35 -9.26 7.20 -3.35
N PRO A 36 -9.27 7.29 -4.70
CA PRO A 36 -9.44 6.14 -5.57
C PRO A 36 -8.30 5.10 -5.48
N LYS A 37 -7.14 5.51 -4.96
CA LYS A 37 -5.95 4.68 -4.84
C LYS A 37 -5.72 4.19 -3.41
N LEU A 38 -6.68 4.42 -2.50
CA LEU A 38 -6.60 3.98 -1.10
C LEU A 38 -7.26 2.63 -0.89
N PHE A 39 -6.49 1.73 -0.28
CA PHE A 39 -6.90 0.38 0.05
C PHE A 39 -6.58 0.06 1.50
N VAL A 40 -7.43 -0.75 2.12
CA VAL A 40 -7.17 -1.37 3.42
C VAL A 40 -6.70 -2.80 3.22
N VAL A 41 -5.69 -3.21 3.98
CA VAL A 41 -5.21 -4.59 4.01
C VAL A 41 -6.27 -5.45 4.72
N LYS A 42 -7.01 -6.24 3.95
CA LYS A 42 -8.12 -7.04 4.46
C LYS A 42 -7.66 -8.37 5.04
N GLU A 43 -6.78 -9.05 4.31
CA GLU A 43 -6.29 -10.38 4.64
C GLU A 43 -4.85 -10.52 4.16
N MET A 44 -4.05 -11.25 4.93
CA MET A 44 -2.68 -11.63 4.59
C MET A 44 -2.55 -13.10 4.91
N THR A 45 -2.33 -13.92 3.89
CA THR A 45 -2.30 -15.38 4.01
C THR A 45 -0.94 -15.89 3.54
N PRO A 46 0.05 -15.98 4.45
CA PRO A 46 1.42 -16.37 4.14
C PRO A 46 1.50 -17.72 3.41
N SER A 47 0.76 -18.72 3.90
CA SER A 47 0.75 -20.08 3.34
C SER A 47 0.25 -20.15 1.89
N ARG A 48 -0.42 -19.09 1.41
CA ARG A 48 -0.90 -18.94 0.03
C ARG A 48 -0.16 -17.86 -0.74
N ASN A 49 0.84 -17.21 -0.11
CA ASN A 49 1.57 -16.10 -0.69
C ASN A 49 0.60 -15.02 -1.23
N GLU A 50 -0.37 -14.62 -0.40
CA GLU A 50 -1.49 -13.77 -0.84
C GLU A 50 -1.74 -12.60 0.13
N ILE A 51 -1.97 -11.41 -0.44
CA ILE A 51 -2.56 -10.27 0.27
C ILE A 51 -3.84 -9.85 -0.45
N VAL A 52 -4.89 -9.62 0.33
CA VAL A 52 -6.13 -9.02 -0.17
C VAL A 52 -6.20 -7.58 0.31
N PHE A 53 -6.28 -6.67 -0.64
CA PHE A 53 -6.52 -5.25 -0.42
C PHE A 53 -7.96 -4.93 -0.79
N GLN A 54 -8.71 -4.33 0.12
CA GLN A 54 -10.06 -3.86 -0.13
C GLN A 54 -10.02 -2.35 -0.36
N HIS A 55 -10.67 -1.85 -1.40
CA HIS A 55 -10.74 -0.42 -1.63
C HIS A 55 -11.41 0.26 -0.43
N LEU A 56 -10.84 1.36 0.07
CA LEU A 56 -11.24 1.94 1.36
C LEU A 56 -12.71 2.42 1.36
N TYR A 57 -13.19 2.93 0.22
CA TYR A 57 -14.54 3.50 0.08
C TYR A 57 -15.46 2.76 -0.90
N LYS A 58 -15.03 1.60 -1.42
CA LYS A 58 -15.80 0.80 -2.39
C LYS A 58 -15.80 -0.65 -1.95
N SER A 59 -16.77 -1.44 -2.42
CA SER A 59 -16.83 -2.87 -2.13
C SER A 59 -15.81 -3.69 -2.94
N ASP A 60 -15.06 -3.05 -3.84
CA ASP A 60 -14.06 -3.69 -4.69
C ASP A 60 -12.83 -4.13 -3.88
N SER A 61 -12.20 -5.21 -4.31
CA SER A 61 -10.94 -5.71 -3.73
C SER A 61 -9.98 -6.13 -4.82
N ILE A 62 -8.70 -5.86 -4.60
CA ILE A 62 -7.62 -6.44 -5.39
C ILE A 62 -6.95 -7.54 -4.56
N ARG A 63 -6.70 -8.67 -5.21
CA ARG A 63 -5.93 -9.78 -4.65
C ARG A 63 -4.56 -9.72 -5.30
N VAL A 64 -3.52 -9.83 -4.49
CA VAL A 64 -2.14 -9.88 -4.94
C VAL A 64 -1.60 -11.25 -4.55
N ASN A 65 -1.37 -12.11 -5.54
CA ASN A 65 -0.74 -13.42 -5.37
C ASN A 65 0.79 -13.34 -5.53
N GLY A 66 1.51 -14.45 -5.39
CA GLY A 66 2.99 -14.46 -5.49
C GLY A 66 3.58 -13.83 -6.75
N ASP A 67 3.02 -14.13 -7.93
CA ASP A 67 3.52 -13.62 -9.21
C ASP A 67 3.18 -12.11 -9.40
N GLU A 68 2.02 -11.69 -8.86
CA GLU A 68 1.62 -10.29 -8.82
C GLU A 68 2.30 -9.50 -7.70
N ALA A 69 2.80 -10.17 -6.66
CA ALA A 69 3.56 -9.55 -5.59
C ALA A 69 4.98 -9.23 -6.02
N GLU A 70 5.56 -9.99 -6.94
CA GLU A 70 6.78 -9.53 -7.62
C GLU A 70 6.51 -8.22 -8.36
N ASN A 71 5.32 -8.06 -8.96
CA ASN A 71 4.97 -6.81 -9.60
C ASN A 71 4.64 -5.70 -8.59
N ILE A 72 3.73 -5.91 -7.65
CA ILE A 72 3.20 -4.85 -6.77
C ILE A 72 4.13 -4.57 -5.59
N LEU A 73 4.86 -5.58 -5.14
CA LEU A 73 5.70 -5.53 -3.94
C LEU A 73 7.17 -5.85 -4.25
N ASN A 74 7.54 -6.13 -5.50
CA ASN A 74 8.92 -6.42 -5.89
C ASN A 74 9.58 -7.55 -5.06
N THR A 75 8.83 -8.62 -4.78
CA THR A 75 9.27 -9.72 -3.92
C THR A 75 8.99 -11.11 -4.50
N GLU A 76 9.97 -12.02 -4.43
CA GLU A 76 9.83 -13.43 -4.83
C GLU A 76 9.12 -14.29 -3.77
N LYS A 77 9.10 -13.87 -2.49
CA LYS A 77 8.50 -14.60 -1.35
C LYS A 77 7.84 -13.65 -0.36
N LEU A 78 6.50 -13.56 -0.37
CA LEU A 78 5.78 -12.66 0.52
C LEU A 78 5.88 -13.05 2.01
N GLU A 79 6.08 -14.33 2.35
CA GLU A 79 6.04 -14.80 3.75
C GLU A 79 7.02 -14.07 4.69
N GLU A 80 8.20 -13.68 4.20
CA GLU A 80 9.22 -12.97 5.00
C GLU A 80 9.13 -11.44 4.86
N GLN A 81 8.70 -10.92 3.71
CA GLN A 81 8.70 -9.47 3.42
C GLN A 81 7.37 -8.76 3.72
N ILE A 82 6.26 -9.49 3.88
CA ILE A 82 5.03 -8.92 4.47
C ILE A 82 5.31 -8.33 5.86
N LYS A 83 6.25 -8.92 6.60
CA LYS A 83 6.69 -8.39 7.90
C LYS A 83 7.68 -7.22 7.77
N TYR A 84 8.41 -7.14 6.66
CA TYR A 84 9.56 -6.24 6.47
C TYR A 84 9.71 -5.86 4.98
N GLY A 85 9.07 -4.77 4.55
CA GLY A 85 9.17 -4.25 3.19
C GLY A 85 10.38 -3.35 2.97
N ASP A 86 10.87 -3.33 1.73
CA ASP A 86 12.03 -2.53 1.31
C ASP A 86 11.63 -1.19 0.65
N THR A 87 12.62 -0.40 0.22
CA THR A 87 12.41 0.90 -0.44
C THR A 87 11.80 0.81 -1.84
N ASN A 88 11.79 -0.36 -2.49
CA ASN A 88 11.12 -0.54 -3.78
C ASN A 88 9.62 -0.81 -3.58
N MET A 89 9.24 -1.49 -2.48
CA MET A 89 7.83 -1.61 -2.08
C MET A 89 7.16 -0.24 -1.86
N TRP A 90 7.90 0.78 -1.42
CA TRP A 90 7.41 2.16 -1.31
C TRP A 90 6.94 2.74 -2.66
N LYS A 91 7.41 2.24 -3.80
CA LYS A 91 7.10 2.81 -5.12
C LYS A 91 5.78 2.32 -5.70
N ARG A 92 5.24 1.20 -5.20
CA ARG A 92 3.95 0.62 -5.61
C ARG A 92 2.96 0.36 -4.47
N CYS A 93 3.38 0.46 -3.21
CA CYS A 93 2.53 0.30 -2.04
C CYS A 93 3.01 1.21 -0.91
N ILE A 94 2.44 2.41 -0.82
CA ILE A 94 2.79 3.40 0.19
C ILE A 94 1.86 3.24 1.39
N LYS A 95 2.37 2.88 2.57
CA LYS A 95 1.56 2.90 3.80
C LYS A 95 1.19 4.35 4.14
N VAL A 96 -0.09 4.59 4.38
CA VAL A 96 -0.63 5.91 4.73
C VAL A 96 -1.33 5.87 6.08
N GLU A 97 -1.31 7.01 6.76
CA GLU A 97 -2.13 7.27 7.93
C GLU A 97 -3.30 8.17 7.54
N ILE A 98 -4.47 7.84 8.06
CA ILE A 98 -5.65 8.70 7.96
C ILE A 98 -6.01 9.16 9.36
N ASP A 99 -6.27 10.46 9.50
CA ASP A 99 -6.73 11.01 10.77
C ASP A 99 -8.08 10.41 11.21
N LYS A 100 -8.44 10.61 12.48
CA LYS A 100 -9.70 10.10 13.06
C LYS A 100 -10.96 10.64 12.36
N LEU A 101 -10.84 11.73 11.61
CA LEU A 101 -11.94 12.37 10.90
C LEU A 101 -12.00 11.95 9.42
N GLY A 102 -11.08 11.10 8.94
CA GLY A 102 -10.98 10.74 7.53
C GLY A 102 -10.48 11.88 6.63
N LYS A 103 -9.89 12.95 7.19
CA LYS A 103 -9.64 14.20 6.47
C LYS A 103 -8.20 14.40 6.07
N GLY A 104 -7.26 14.19 6.99
CA GLY A 104 -5.83 14.20 6.75
C GLY A 104 -5.37 12.82 6.32
N ILE A 105 -4.78 12.74 5.14
CA ILE A 105 -4.14 11.54 4.59
C ILE A 105 -2.69 11.93 4.43
N LYS A 106 -1.77 11.13 4.96
CA LYS A 106 -0.34 11.39 4.85
C LYS A 106 0.44 10.08 4.82
N PRO A 107 1.61 10.05 4.20
CA PRO A 107 2.44 8.86 4.22
C PRO A 107 2.98 8.63 5.64
N TYR A 108 3.20 7.37 6.01
CA TYR A 108 3.51 7.00 7.41
C TYR A 108 4.82 7.59 7.96
N TRP A 109 5.71 8.07 7.09
CA TRP A 109 6.99 8.69 7.48
C TRP A 109 6.88 10.20 7.76
N GLU A 110 5.82 10.86 7.31
CA GLU A 110 5.54 12.26 7.63
C GLU A 110 4.85 12.33 9.00
N LYS A 111 5.65 12.36 10.07
CA LYS A 111 5.15 12.55 11.44
C LYS A 111 4.67 13.97 11.68
#